data_AF-A0AAD1U8U4-F1
#
_entry.id   AF-A0AAD1U8U4-F1
#
_cell.length_a   1.000
_cell.length_b   1.000
_cell.length_c   1.000
_cell.angle_alpha   90.00
_cell.angle_beta   90.00
_cell.angle_gamma   90.00
#
_symmetry.space_group_name_H-M   'P 1'
#
loop_
_entity.id
_entity.type
_entity.pdbx_description
1 polymer ?
#
loop_
_entity_poly.entity_id
_entity_poly.type
_entity_poly.pdbx_seq_one_letter_code
_entity_poly.pdbx_strand_id
1 'polypeptide(L)'
;MVKTHFLLVLCALVILSLSRTESTVAPEASQDTENQTTVTTMGTYIKFENYSSILLANSKLLNEEDSDSQFYERGEFSFDYIVKVNIGKDFFNLKLDLTSEIPFVSDISCKTCLMSKKYFADFSNSASKITEYDSLCSIYKDDHSSNGGFIENEECQFFHDNKELEIRYNGFLSKDKVFFSPEYTLGSQTVGRIVSQYKNFIFKGTNGFLGIGPSSYQSLFNPNTERVFSLCSNHEKEGGGYLVVGGVDNNMMKGEINWVPYSSYLHYNIPIQELSIGKVSISGNLEGIIDTKYEFIIVDNYVLNNIKREVKSVMCREDSAYVNVTQLCSLENNILDGNPLEISQISSDFLTEMPPFVINLKNLMVKFEISQYIVPCNEVASLKLDQVEHSKRMLYYCPIITSKFNALTNKVYLGSKFLKNYYVIIDKQKARIGFAQKAAQNCIPSGKISHINTISYLDSCIEYLAVSACLILFFCMVSECIDFYDIEDDGNTSMNTSEQSSQAGTFDQRQQAEELNMEEIKNNVEEAIQYTQNEDGTLRVINGISVLVQDIKNKEHVD
;
A
#
# COMPACT_ATOMS: atom_id res chain seq x y z
N MET A 1 -50.43 8.88 2.03
CA MET A 1 -49.47 10.00 1.84
C MET A 1 -48.90 10.58 3.15
N VAL A 2 -49.73 11.00 4.12
CA VAL A 2 -49.25 11.61 5.39
C VAL A 2 -48.45 10.62 6.26
N LYS A 3 -48.90 9.35 6.36
CA LYS A 3 -48.17 8.29 7.09
C LYS A 3 -46.79 8.00 6.47
N THR A 4 -46.70 7.96 5.15
CA THR A 4 -45.46 7.71 4.40
C THR A 4 -44.43 8.83 4.60
N HIS A 5 -44.87 10.10 4.64
CA HIS A 5 -43.99 11.24 4.91
C HIS A 5 -43.49 11.28 6.36
N PHE A 6 -44.35 10.97 7.33
CA PHE A 6 -43.95 10.92 8.74
C PHE A 6 -42.89 9.84 8.98
N LEU A 7 -42.98 8.72 8.26
CA LEU A 7 -42.05 7.60 8.40
C LEU A 7 -40.70 7.84 7.72
N LEU A 8 -40.68 8.50 6.55
CA LEU A 8 -39.44 8.96 5.92
C LEU A 8 -38.69 9.95 6.83
N VAL A 9 -39.42 10.82 7.54
CA VAL A 9 -38.85 11.72 8.55
C VAL A 9 -38.31 10.94 9.74
N LEU A 10 -39.00 9.88 10.21
CA LEU A 10 -38.52 9.06 11.32
C LEU A 10 -37.25 8.28 10.95
N CYS A 11 -37.20 7.66 9.77
CA CYS A 11 -36.00 6.99 9.27
C CYS A 11 -34.84 7.99 9.11
N ALA A 12 -35.10 9.18 8.56
CA ALA A 12 -34.08 10.23 8.46
C ALA A 12 -33.57 10.68 9.83
N LEU A 13 -34.45 10.78 10.84
CA LEU A 13 -34.08 11.13 12.22
C LEU A 13 -33.27 10.03 12.90
N VAL A 14 -33.59 8.75 12.68
CA VAL A 14 -32.80 7.62 13.20
C VAL A 14 -31.41 7.61 12.56
N ILE A 15 -31.31 7.75 11.24
CA ILE A 15 -30.03 7.87 10.52
C ILE A 15 -29.22 9.07 11.03
N LEU A 16 -29.86 10.23 11.21
CA LEU A 16 -29.21 11.42 11.75
C LEU A 16 -28.77 11.24 13.21
N SER A 17 -29.54 10.54 14.04
CA SER A 17 -29.17 10.27 15.44
C SER A 17 -27.98 9.31 15.57
N LEU A 18 -27.89 8.31 14.68
CA LEU A 18 -26.78 7.36 14.62
C LEU A 18 -25.50 8.00 14.05
N SER A 19 -25.65 8.97 13.12
CA SER A 19 -24.50 9.75 12.61
C SER A 19 -23.93 10.76 13.63
N ARG A 20 -24.64 11.04 14.73
CA ARG A 20 -24.25 12.07 15.71
C ARG A 20 -23.50 11.54 16.93
N THR A 21 -23.32 10.23 17.03
CA THR A 21 -22.51 9.61 18.09
C THR A 21 -21.05 9.43 17.65
N GLU A 22 -20.43 10.47 17.10
CA GLU A 22 -18.97 10.62 17.18
C GLU A 22 -18.66 11.22 18.55
N SER A 23 -18.32 10.35 19.51
CA SER A 23 -18.22 10.73 20.91
C SER A 23 -16.82 11.25 21.25
N THR A 24 -16.78 12.51 21.70
CA THR A 24 -15.80 13.01 22.67
C THR A 24 -16.14 12.44 24.06
N VAL A 25 -15.79 11.18 24.31
CA VAL A 25 -15.88 10.61 25.67
C VAL A 25 -14.47 10.46 26.22
N ALA A 26 -14.16 11.28 27.23
CA ALA A 26 -12.98 11.10 28.07
C ALA A 26 -13.13 9.82 28.91
N PRO A 27 -12.05 9.04 29.11
CA PRO A 27 -12.17 7.77 29.80
C PRO A 27 -12.24 7.98 31.32
N GLU A 28 -13.36 7.60 31.92
CA GLU A 28 -13.42 7.27 33.34
C GLU A 28 -12.86 5.86 33.56
N ALA A 29 -11.92 5.73 34.49
CA ALA A 29 -11.28 4.48 34.84
C ALA A 29 -12.20 3.65 35.75
N SER A 30 -12.87 2.63 35.22
CA SER A 30 -13.42 1.54 36.03
C SER A 30 -12.46 0.34 36.00
N GLN A 31 -12.06 -0.11 37.19
CA GLN A 31 -11.32 -1.34 37.41
C GLN A 31 -12.30 -2.50 37.50
N ASP A 32 -12.63 -3.12 36.36
CA ASP A 32 -13.26 -4.44 36.36
C ASP A 32 -12.28 -5.47 35.79
N THR A 33 -11.80 -6.34 36.67
CA THR A 33 -10.98 -7.52 36.36
C THR A 33 -11.86 -8.60 35.73
N GLU A 34 -12.07 -8.50 34.42
CA GLU A 34 -12.68 -9.55 33.63
C GLU A 34 -11.58 -10.43 33.02
N ASN A 35 -11.65 -11.74 33.26
CA ASN A 35 -10.77 -12.76 32.68
C ASN A 35 -11.01 -12.85 31.16
N GLN A 36 -10.49 -11.89 30.40
CA GLN A 36 -10.36 -12.03 28.96
C GLN A 36 -9.27 -13.07 28.68
N THR A 37 -9.68 -14.23 28.18
CA THR A 37 -8.80 -15.11 27.39
C THR A 37 -8.22 -14.27 26.27
N THR A 38 -7.02 -13.72 26.50
CA THR A 38 -6.26 -13.00 25.50
C THR A 38 -6.00 -13.98 24.37
N VAL A 39 -6.78 -13.89 23.30
CA VAL A 39 -6.41 -14.45 22.01
C VAL A 39 -5.14 -13.69 21.64
N THR A 40 -3.99 -14.28 21.98
CA THR A 40 -2.68 -13.70 21.75
C THR A 40 -2.48 -13.68 20.25
N THR A 41 -2.85 -12.57 19.63
CA THR A 41 -2.71 -12.39 18.20
C THR A 41 -1.23 -12.32 17.86
N MET A 42 -0.84 -13.18 16.91
CA MET A 42 0.56 -13.47 16.55
C MET A 42 1.17 -12.39 15.65
N GLY A 43 0.99 -11.11 16.00
CA GLY A 43 1.79 -10.06 15.39
C GLY A 43 3.26 -10.25 15.73
N THR A 44 4.16 -9.75 14.89
CA THR A 44 5.60 -9.79 15.17
C THR A 44 6.31 -8.48 14.81
N TYR A 45 7.45 -8.27 15.44
CA TYR A 45 8.38 -7.20 15.11
C TYR A 45 9.57 -7.79 14.36
N ILE A 46 9.79 -7.33 13.14
CA ILE A 46 10.96 -7.67 12.34
C ILE A 46 11.85 -6.43 12.34
N LYS A 47 13.02 -6.55 12.99
CA LYS A 47 13.97 -5.44 13.09
C LYS A 47 14.62 -5.17 11.73
N PHE A 48 14.69 -3.89 11.36
CA PHE A 48 15.57 -3.46 10.28
C PHE A 48 17.01 -3.39 10.80
N GLU A 49 17.92 -3.98 10.03
CA GLU A 49 19.35 -3.92 10.30
C GLU A 49 19.86 -2.50 10.17
N ASN A 50 20.74 -2.11 11.09
CA ASN A 50 21.48 -0.87 10.97
C ASN A 50 22.78 -1.13 10.20
N TYR A 51 23.34 -0.06 9.62
CA TYR A 51 24.55 -0.08 8.82
C TYR A 51 25.69 -0.79 9.56
N SER A 52 25.95 -0.42 10.82
CA SER A 52 27.00 -1.00 11.64
C SER A 52 26.85 -2.52 11.83
N SER A 53 25.62 -3.03 11.96
CA SER A 53 25.35 -4.48 12.07
C SER A 53 25.58 -5.20 10.74
N ILE A 54 25.21 -4.58 9.61
CA ILE A 54 25.47 -5.11 8.28
C ILE A 54 26.98 -5.17 8.04
N LEU A 55 27.70 -4.09 8.38
CA LEU A 55 29.16 -4.04 8.29
C LEU A 55 29.83 -5.12 9.13
N LEU A 56 29.42 -5.28 10.40
CA LEU A 56 29.97 -6.28 11.31
C LEU A 56 29.69 -7.71 10.86
N ALA A 57 28.52 -7.96 10.26
CA ALA A 57 28.21 -9.26 9.67
C ALA A 57 29.14 -9.57 8.49
N ASN A 58 29.43 -8.57 7.66
CA ASN A 58 30.28 -8.72 6.47
C ASN A 58 31.76 -8.82 6.82
N SER A 59 32.23 -8.10 7.85
CA SER A 59 33.65 -8.08 8.23
C SER A 59 34.14 -9.45 8.72
N LYS A 60 33.27 -10.28 9.28
CA LYS A 60 33.61 -11.65 9.71
C LYS A 60 33.87 -12.60 8.54
N LEU A 61 33.40 -12.25 7.34
CA LEU A 61 33.55 -13.06 6.13
C LEU A 61 34.77 -12.63 5.30
N LEU A 62 35.42 -11.52 5.66
CA LEU A 62 36.57 -11.00 4.94
C LEU A 62 37.87 -11.37 5.66
N ASN A 63 38.82 -11.92 4.91
CA ASN A 63 40.21 -12.01 5.37
C ASN A 63 40.78 -10.59 5.48
N GLU A 64 41.70 -10.35 6.42
CA GLU A 64 42.25 -9.00 6.71
C GLU A 64 42.80 -8.27 5.47
N GLU A 65 43.29 -9.00 4.46
CA GLU A 65 43.81 -8.45 3.20
C GLU A 65 42.73 -7.86 2.26
N ASP A 66 41.45 -8.23 2.44
CA ASP A 66 40.32 -7.77 1.64
C ASP A 66 39.53 -6.61 2.29
N SER A 67 40.04 -6.06 3.40
CA SER A 67 39.47 -4.94 4.16
C SER A 67 39.58 -3.58 3.46
N ASP A 68 39.61 -3.59 2.13
CA ASP A 68 39.82 -2.40 1.31
C ASP A 68 38.71 -1.38 1.62
N SER A 69 39.08 -0.27 2.24
CA SER A 69 38.17 0.79 2.70
C SER A 69 37.29 1.35 1.58
N GLN A 70 37.74 1.19 0.32
CA GLN A 70 36.99 1.52 -0.89
C GLN A 70 35.71 0.70 -1.07
N PHE A 71 35.61 -0.48 -0.44
CA PHE A 71 34.42 -1.31 -0.48
C PHE A 71 33.24 -0.64 0.21
N TYR A 72 33.46 0.03 1.34
CA TYR A 72 32.38 0.64 2.12
C TYR A 72 31.91 2.00 1.58
N GLU A 73 32.72 2.68 0.76
CA GLU A 73 32.45 4.07 0.36
C GLU A 73 31.68 4.26 -0.96
N ARG A 74 31.50 3.20 -1.77
CA ARG A 74 30.88 3.30 -3.12
C ARG A 74 29.53 2.56 -3.26
N GLY A 75 28.69 2.55 -2.23
CA GLY A 75 27.38 1.90 -2.30
C GLY A 75 26.29 2.90 -2.70
N GLU A 76 25.67 2.71 -3.87
CA GLU A 76 24.65 3.61 -4.43
C GLU A 76 23.28 3.58 -3.72
N PHE A 77 23.14 3.05 -2.50
CA PHE A 77 21.81 2.86 -1.90
C PHE A 77 21.84 3.02 -0.38
N SER A 78 20.78 3.63 0.15
CA SER A 78 20.53 3.69 1.60
C SER A 78 20.38 2.29 2.21
N PHE A 79 20.97 2.08 3.38
CA PHE A 79 20.87 0.86 4.19
C PHE A 79 19.51 0.72 4.93
N ASP A 80 18.51 1.48 4.49
CA ASP A 80 17.19 1.50 5.12
C ASP A 80 16.41 0.23 4.81
N TYR A 81 15.49 -0.17 5.67
CA TYR A 81 14.56 -1.29 5.41
C TYR A 81 15.24 -2.61 5.01
N ILE A 82 16.45 -2.87 5.49
CA ILE A 82 17.12 -4.16 5.29
C ILE A 82 16.68 -5.09 6.42
N VAL A 83 16.13 -6.25 6.08
CA VAL A 83 15.67 -7.25 7.04
C VAL A 83 16.51 -8.50 6.95
N LYS A 84 16.66 -9.15 8.10
CA LYS A 84 17.24 -10.48 8.20
C LYS A 84 16.19 -11.55 7.91
N VAL A 85 16.44 -12.38 6.90
CA VAL A 85 15.52 -13.43 6.47
C VAL A 85 16.27 -14.74 6.34
N ASN A 86 15.74 -15.81 6.93
CA ASN A 86 16.23 -17.15 6.70
C ASN A 86 15.41 -17.78 5.58
N ILE A 87 16.09 -18.36 4.60
CA ILE A 87 15.48 -19.15 3.53
C ILE A 87 16.16 -20.51 3.55
N GLY A 88 15.39 -21.55 3.85
CA GLY A 88 15.93 -22.88 4.13
C GLY A 88 16.78 -22.87 5.40
N LYS A 89 18.09 -23.08 5.25
CA LYS A 89 19.07 -23.00 6.36
C LYS A 89 19.97 -21.78 6.27
N ASP A 90 19.88 -21.06 5.16
CA ASP A 90 20.76 -19.95 4.86
C ASP A 90 20.10 -18.65 5.30
N PHE A 91 20.94 -17.69 5.63
CA PHE A 91 20.55 -16.40 6.13
C PHE A 91 20.91 -15.31 5.10
N PHE A 92 19.97 -14.38 4.87
CA PHE A 92 20.07 -13.32 3.87
C PHE A 92 19.71 -11.97 4.47
N ASN A 93 20.45 -10.93 4.06
CA ASN A 93 20.06 -9.53 4.28
C ASN A 93 19.24 -9.06 3.07
N LEU A 94 17.92 -8.93 3.19
CA LEU A 94 17.06 -8.55 2.07
C LEU A 94 16.58 -7.11 2.23
N LYS A 95 16.68 -6.32 1.17
CA LYS A 95 16.05 -4.99 1.13
C LYS A 95 14.55 -5.19 0.97
N LEU A 96 13.75 -4.59 1.85
CA LEU A 96 12.30 -4.57 1.68
C LEU A 96 11.94 -3.84 0.39
N ASP A 97 11.13 -4.45 -0.46
CA ASP A 97 10.64 -3.86 -1.71
C ASP A 97 9.11 -3.94 -1.76
N LEU A 98 8.48 -2.77 -1.74
CA LEU A 98 7.02 -2.61 -1.78
C LEU A 98 6.41 -2.79 -3.18
N THR A 99 7.24 -2.98 -4.21
CA THR A 99 6.82 -3.18 -5.60
C THR A 99 7.04 -4.62 -6.10
N SER A 100 7.94 -5.36 -5.45
CA SER A 100 8.17 -6.77 -5.76
C SER A 100 7.19 -7.67 -5.02
N GLU A 101 6.81 -8.81 -5.59
CA GLU A 101 5.78 -9.70 -5.01
C GLU A 101 6.38 -10.87 -4.20
N ILE A 102 7.58 -11.29 -4.55
CA ILE A 102 8.27 -12.44 -3.94
C ILE A 102 9.67 -12.05 -3.45
N PRO A 103 10.25 -12.80 -2.52
CA PRO A 103 11.66 -12.65 -2.19
C PRO A 103 12.55 -13.08 -3.37
N PHE A 104 13.62 -12.31 -3.60
CA PHE A 104 14.67 -12.61 -4.56
C PHE A 104 16.02 -12.68 -3.85
N VAL A 105 16.84 -13.68 -4.17
CA VAL A 105 18.18 -13.87 -3.58
C VAL A 105 19.23 -14.25 -4.63
N SER A 106 20.51 -13.92 -4.39
CA SER A 106 21.62 -14.44 -5.21
C SER A 106 21.73 -15.96 -5.11
N ASP A 107 21.86 -16.59 -6.27
CA ASP A 107 22.19 -18.00 -6.36
C ASP A 107 23.71 -18.23 -6.34
N ILE A 108 24.16 -19.35 -5.78
CA ILE A 108 25.59 -19.73 -5.81
C ILE A 108 26.13 -19.89 -7.23
N SER A 109 25.26 -20.24 -8.18
CA SER A 109 25.61 -20.33 -9.59
C SER A 109 25.74 -18.96 -10.27
N CYS A 110 25.42 -17.86 -9.59
CA CYS A 110 25.38 -16.53 -10.21
C CYS A 110 26.76 -16.04 -10.65
N LYS A 111 27.01 -16.00 -11.96
CA LYS A 111 28.33 -15.62 -12.50
C LYS A 111 28.60 -14.13 -12.46
N THR A 112 27.56 -13.30 -12.56
CA THR A 112 27.66 -11.83 -12.54
C THR A 112 27.35 -11.23 -11.17
N CYS A 113 27.06 -12.05 -10.16
CA CYS A 113 26.90 -11.63 -8.77
C CYS A 113 28.23 -11.66 -8.01
N LEU A 114 29.32 -11.19 -8.63
CA LEU A 114 30.66 -11.22 -8.02
C LEU A 114 30.69 -10.51 -6.65
N MET A 115 29.87 -9.47 -6.50
CA MET A 115 29.75 -8.72 -5.24
C MET A 115 28.90 -9.44 -4.19
N SER A 116 27.95 -10.31 -4.54
CA SER A 116 27.25 -11.10 -3.53
C SER A 116 28.17 -12.21 -3.00
N LYS A 117 28.84 -12.90 -3.93
CA LYS A 117 29.74 -14.03 -3.69
C LYS A 117 30.84 -13.75 -2.68
N LYS A 118 31.42 -12.54 -2.73
CA LYS A 118 32.55 -12.19 -1.88
C LYS A 118 32.14 -11.87 -0.44
N TYR A 119 30.90 -11.42 -0.22
CA TYR A 119 30.54 -10.78 1.05
C TYR A 119 29.39 -11.46 1.79
N PHE A 120 28.73 -12.45 1.19
CA PHE A 120 27.53 -13.01 1.77
C PHE A 120 27.32 -14.48 1.39
N ALA A 121 26.41 -15.12 2.13
CA ALA A 121 25.88 -16.42 1.75
C ALA A 121 25.12 -16.29 0.43
N ASP A 122 25.47 -17.17 -0.52
CA ASP A 122 24.65 -17.40 -1.70
C ASP A 122 23.75 -18.62 -1.44
N PHE A 123 22.57 -18.61 -2.04
CA PHE A 123 21.63 -19.71 -1.91
C PHE A 123 22.21 -21.00 -2.52
N SER A 124 22.34 -22.05 -1.71
CA SER A 124 22.86 -23.36 -2.14
C SER A 124 21.81 -24.46 -2.02
N ASN A 125 21.49 -25.09 -3.15
CA ASN A 125 20.60 -26.27 -3.21
C ASN A 125 21.06 -27.43 -2.32
N SER A 126 22.36 -27.56 -2.05
CA SER A 126 22.87 -28.67 -1.24
C SER A 126 22.55 -28.50 0.26
N ALA A 127 22.25 -27.28 0.70
CA ALA A 127 21.96 -26.98 2.10
C ALA A 127 20.48 -27.22 2.45
N SER A 128 19.57 -26.98 1.50
CA SER A 128 18.13 -27.16 1.69
C SER A 128 17.65 -28.53 1.23
N LYS A 129 16.93 -29.24 2.12
CA LYS A 129 16.31 -30.55 1.80
C LYS A 129 14.94 -30.40 1.15
N ILE A 130 14.40 -29.19 1.07
CA ILE A 130 12.99 -28.90 0.70
C ILE A 130 12.97 -27.87 -0.44
N THR A 131 13.85 -28.03 -1.44
CA THR A 131 13.79 -27.19 -2.63
C THR A 131 13.00 -27.92 -3.70
N GLU A 132 11.77 -27.47 -3.92
CA GLU A 132 10.96 -27.87 -5.08
C GLU A 132 11.09 -26.78 -6.15
N TYR A 133 11.34 -27.16 -7.40
CA TYR A 133 11.34 -26.23 -8.52
C TYR A 133 9.91 -25.81 -8.82
N ASP A 134 9.67 -24.50 -8.92
CA ASP A 134 8.35 -23.98 -9.21
C ASP A 134 8.17 -23.79 -10.72
N SER A 135 7.12 -24.37 -11.29
CA SER A 135 6.84 -24.33 -12.74
C SER A 135 6.24 -22.99 -13.22
N LEU A 136 6.02 -22.05 -12.30
CA LEU A 136 5.35 -20.76 -12.55
C LEU A 136 6.15 -19.74 -13.39
N CYS A 137 7.32 -20.11 -13.94
CA CYS A 137 8.10 -19.21 -14.81
C CYS A 137 7.32 -18.73 -16.05
N SER A 138 6.21 -19.39 -16.42
CA SER A 138 5.36 -18.98 -17.54
C SER A 138 4.46 -17.77 -17.27
N ILE A 139 4.22 -17.36 -16.00
CA ILE A 139 3.27 -16.28 -15.67
C ILE A 139 3.90 -14.88 -15.76
N TYR A 140 5.23 -14.76 -15.66
CA TYR A 140 5.95 -13.48 -15.79
C TYR A 140 6.51 -13.22 -17.20
N LYS A 141 6.21 -14.09 -18.18
CA LYS A 141 6.45 -13.77 -19.58
C LYS A 141 5.35 -12.82 -20.03
N ASP A 142 5.70 -11.56 -20.28
CA ASP A 142 4.87 -10.62 -21.04
C ASP A 142 4.18 -11.34 -22.22
N ASP A 143 2.94 -10.94 -22.49
CA ASP A 143 1.94 -11.43 -23.47
C ASP A 143 2.38 -11.41 -24.96
N HIS A 144 3.66 -11.61 -25.25
CA HIS A 144 4.26 -11.42 -26.58
C HIS A 144 5.00 -12.63 -27.17
N SER A 145 4.93 -13.82 -26.56
CA SER A 145 5.42 -15.04 -27.24
C SER A 145 4.39 -16.17 -27.23
N SER A 146 3.55 -16.17 -28.27
CA SER A 146 2.51 -17.16 -28.52
C SER A 146 3.05 -18.48 -29.10
N ASN A 147 3.90 -19.22 -28.35
CA ASN A 147 4.25 -20.61 -28.67
C ASN A 147 4.64 -21.36 -27.39
N GLY A 148 3.65 -21.93 -26.70
CA GLY A 148 3.81 -22.66 -25.44
C GLY A 148 4.13 -24.14 -25.63
N GLY A 149 5.35 -24.53 -25.24
CA GLY A 149 5.69 -25.89 -24.82
C GLY A 149 6.26 -25.81 -23.40
N PHE A 150 5.80 -26.68 -22.49
CA PHE A 150 6.35 -26.77 -21.14
C PHE A 150 7.76 -27.37 -21.21
N ILE A 151 8.78 -26.63 -20.77
CA ILE A 151 10.12 -27.15 -20.56
C ILE A 151 10.45 -26.95 -19.08
N GLU A 152 10.54 -28.05 -18.33
CA GLU A 152 11.19 -28.06 -17.02
C GLU A 152 12.64 -27.57 -17.20
N ASN A 153 13.05 -26.56 -16.43
CA ASN A 153 14.36 -25.85 -16.45
C ASN A 153 14.45 -24.55 -17.27
N GLU A 154 13.36 -23.90 -17.65
CA GLU A 154 13.47 -22.56 -18.26
C GLU A 154 13.96 -21.51 -17.25
N GLU A 155 15.04 -20.83 -17.59
CA GLU A 155 15.46 -19.60 -16.90
C GLU A 155 14.32 -18.59 -16.96
N CYS A 156 13.80 -18.22 -15.79
CA CYS A 156 12.93 -17.08 -15.60
C CYS A 156 13.72 -15.80 -15.90
N GLN A 157 13.22 -14.98 -16.82
CA GLN A 157 13.64 -13.59 -16.90
C GLN A 157 12.75 -12.77 -15.97
N PHE A 158 13.36 -12.19 -14.94
CA PHE A 158 12.68 -11.27 -14.05
C PHE A 158 12.91 -9.85 -14.55
N PHE A 159 11.86 -9.26 -15.08
CA PHE A 159 11.85 -7.85 -15.40
C PHE A 159 11.44 -7.08 -14.15
N HIS A 160 12.33 -6.22 -13.67
CA HIS A 160 11.89 -5.17 -12.77
C HIS A 160 11.52 -3.98 -13.63
N ASP A 161 10.27 -3.52 -13.52
CA ASP A 161 9.66 -2.48 -14.39
C ASP A 161 10.23 -1.09 -14.12
N ASN A 162 11.53 -0.94 -14.36
CA ASN A 162 12.16 0.34 -14.55
C ASN A 162 12.99 0.26 -15.83
N LYS A 163 12.31 0.50 -16.97
CA LYS A 163 12.93 0.60 -18.31
C LYS A 163 14.13 1.56 -18.35
N GLU A 164 14.24 2.51 -17.41
CA GLU A 164 15.33 3.48 -17.34
C GLU A 164 16.49 3.05 -16.43
N LEU A 165 16.24 2.24 -15.39
CA LEU A 165 17.33 1.64 -14.60
C LEU A 165 17.89 0.36 -15.22
N GLU A 166 17.15 -0.26 -16.15
CA GLU A 166 17.49 -1.52 -16.83
C GLU A 166 17.90 -2.64 -15.87
N ILE A 167 17.16 -2.76 -14.78
CA ILE A 167 17.43 -3.78 -13.79
C ILE A 167 16.80 -5.09 -14.28
N ARG A 168 17.64 -5.95 -14.86
CA ARG A 168 17.24 -7.26 -15.36
C ARG A 168 18.01 -8.35 -14.64
N TYR A 169 17.27 -9.36 -14.19
CA TYR A 169 17.83 -10.60 -13.68
C TYR A 169 17.33 -11.77 -14.49
N ASN A 170 18.19 -12.77 -14.61
CA ASN A 170 17.77 -14.10 -15.01
C ASN A 170 18.00 -15.04 -13.85
N GLY A 171 17.13 -16.02 -13.72
CA GLY A 171 17.10 -16.88 -12.55
C GLY A 171 16.13 -18.02 -12.67
N PHE A 172 15.82 -18.63 -11.53
CA PHE A 172 14.83 -19.69 -11.42
C PHE A 172 13.92 -19.41 -10.23
N LEU A 173 12.70 -19.94 -10.26
CA LEU A 173 11.84 -19.98 -9.08
C LEU A 173 12.06 -21.29 -8.32
N SER A 174 12.05 -21.21 -7.00
CA SER A 174 12.08 -22.37 -6.12
C SER A 174 11.19 -22.14 -4.92
N LYS A 175 10.67 -23.21 -4.32
CA LYS A 175 9.99 -23.14 -3.03
C LYS A 175 10.95 -23.52 -1.92
N ASP A 176 10.96 -22.75 -0.83
CA ASP A 176 11.70 -23.09 0.38
C ASP A 176 11.04 -22.49 1.62
N LYS A 177 11.44 -22.95 2.80
CA LYS A 177 10.96 -22.44 4.08
C LYS A 177 11.52 -21.04 4.35
N VAL A 178 10.66 -20.04 4.51
CA VAL A 178 11.07 -18.67 4.86
C VAL A 178 10.67 -18.34 6.30
N PHE A 179 11.58 -17.76 7.08
CA PHE A 179 11.30 -17.33 8.45
C PHE A 179 12.22 -16.19 8.91
N PHE A 180 11.70 -15.31 9.76
CA PHE A 180 12.44 -14.18 10.33
C PHE A 180 13.01 -14.51 11.71
N SER A 181 12.30 -15.35 12.46
CA SER A 181 12.74 -15.93 13.72
C SER A 181 12.16 -17.34 13.87
N PRO A 182 12.63 -18.16 14.82
CA PRO A 182 12.02 -19.46 15.10
C PRO A 182 10.52 -19.38 15.39
N GLU A 183 10.06 -18.29 16.01
CA GLU A 183 8.68 -18.03 16.38
C GLU A 183 7.84 -17.50 15.21
N TYR A 184 8.47 -16.88 14.20
CA TYR A 184 7.79 -16.31 13.05
C TYR A 184 8.26 -16.92 11.73
N THR A 185 7.58 -18.02 11.36
CA THR A 185 7.80 -18.81 10.16
C THR A 185 6.66 -18.62 9.16
N LEU A 186 6.99 -18.32 7.90
CA LEU A 186 6.03 -18.19 6.79
C LEU A 186 5.73 -19.53 6.10
N GLY A 187 6.45 -20.59 6.46
CA GLY A 187 6.33 -21.90 5.80
C GLY A 187 7.02 -21.91 4.44
N SER A 188 6.56 -22.78 3.55
CA SER A 188 7.09 -22.88 2.18
C SER A 188 6.61 -21.71 1.33
N GLN A 189 7.55 -20.97 0.74
CA GLN A 189 7.33 -19.76 -0.03
C GLN A 189 8.07 -19.87 -1.36
N THR A 190 7.50 -19.31 -2.43
CA THR A 190 8.21 -19.14 -3.69
C THR A 190 9.28 -18.05 -3.57
N VAL A 191 10.50 -18.37 -3.99
CA VAL A 191 11.69 -17.52 -3.93
C VAL A 191 12.32 -17.47 -5.31
N GLY A 192 12.59 -16.26 -5.81
CA GLY A 192 13.36 -16.04 -7.02
C GLY A 192 14.86 -16.14 -6.75
N ARG A 193 15.55 -17.01 -7.48
CA ARG A 193 16.98 -17.24 -7.37
C ARG A 193 17.70 -16.64 -8.56
N ILE A 194 18.49 -15.60 -8.33
CA ILE A 194 19.18 -14.82 -9.36
C ILE A 194 20.47 -15.54 -9.76
N VAL A 195 20.58 -15.97 -11.02
CA VAL A 195 21.78 -16.60 -11.60
C VAL A 195 22.57 -15.68 -12.53
N SER A 196 21.95 -14.58 -12.96
CA SER A 196 22.68 -13.48 -13.58
C SER A 196 21.93 -12.16 -13.37
N GLN A 197 22.70 -11.09 -13.24
CA GLN A 197 22.26 -9.71 -13.22
C GLN A 197 22.98 -8.92 -14.33
N TYR A 198 22.25 -8.03 -15.01
CA TYR A 198 22.79 -7.19 -16.08
C TYR A 198 23.61 -6.00 -15.53
N LYS A 199 23.22 -5.48 -14.37
CA LYS A 199 23.98 -4.49 -13.57
C LYS A 199 24.11 -5.01 -12.15
N ASN A 200 25.17 -4.61 -11.44
CA ASN A 200 25.38 -4.97 -10.03
C ASN A 200 24.26 -4.36 -9.17
N PHE A 201 23.16 -5.08 -9.01
CA PHE A 201 22.02 -4.63 -8.23
C PHE A 201 21.86 -5.39 -6.92
N ILE A 202 22.44 -6.59 -6.81
CA ILE A 202 22.69 -7.16 -5.48
C ILE A 202 23.76 -6.28 -4.82
N PHE A 203 23.29 -5.39 -3.96
CA PHE A 203 24.05 -4.24 -3.48
C PHE A 203 25.03 -4.59 -2.37
N LYS A 204 25.93 -3.65 -2.12
CA LYS A 204 26.76 -3.63 -0.91
C LYS A 204 25.84 -3.59 0.32
N GLY A 205 25.69 -4.72 0.99
CA GLY A 205 24.88 -4.83 2.21
C GLY A 205 23.66 -5.73 2.11
N THR A 206 23.26 -6.14 0.91
CA THR A 206 22.03 -6.94 0.70
C THR A 206 22.26 -8.08 -0.30
N ASN A 207 21.53 -9.17 -0.11
CA ASN A 207 21.55 -10.37 -0.95
C ASN A 207 20.42 -10.47 -1.96
N GLY A 208 19.56 -9.45 -1.97
CA GLY A 208 18.40 -9.36 -2.84
C GLY A 208 17.28 -8.60 -2.13
N PHE A 209 16.04 -8.97 -2.45
CA PHE A 209 14.85 -8.20 -2.09
C PHE A 209 13.86 -9.08 -1.36
N LEU A 210 13.16 -8.50 -0.40
CA LEU A 210 11.96 -9.09 0.17
C LEU A 210 10.76 -8.37 -0.45
N GLY A 211 10.17 -8.98 -1.48
CA GLY A 211 8.98 -8.46 -2.15
C GLY A 211 7.73 -8.57 -1.28
N ILE A 212 7.08 -7.43 -1.04
CA ILE A 212 5.88 -7.31 -0.22
C ILE A 212 4.80 -6.43 -0.86
N GLY A 213 4.73 -6.44 -2.20
CA GLY A 213 3.74 -5.74 -3.01
C GLY A 213 2.28 -6.13 -2.74
N PRO A 214 1.31 -5.42 -3.35
CA PRO A 214 -0.12 -5.62 -3.05
C PRO A 214 -0.61 -7.04 -3.39
N SER A 215 -0.21 -7.55 -4.53
CA SER A 215 -0.45 -8.91 -5.02
C SER A 215 0.41 -9.98 -4.34
N SER A 216 1.28 -9.64 -3.38
CA SER A 216 2.05 -10.67 -2.66
C SER A 216 1.09 -11.56 -1.86
N TYR A 217 0.72 -12.71 -2.46
CA TYR A 217 -0.26 -13.64 -1.91
C TYR A 217 0.31 -14.44 -0.73
N GLN A 218 1.64 -14.49 -0.59
CA GLN A 218 2.30 -15.44 0.32
C GLN A 218 3.25 -14.78 1.34
N SER A 219 3.73 -13.55 1.14
CA SER A 219 5.09 -13.18 1.57
C SER A 219 5.29 -12.64 2.99
N LEU A 220 4.24 -12.41 3.79
CA LEU A 220 4.44 -11.89 5.16
C LEU A 220 3.47 -12.38 6.22
N PHE A 221 2.31 -12.93 5.88
CA PHE A 221 1.23 -13.15 6.85
C PHE A 221 1.03 -14.64 7.12
N ASN A 222 0.95 -14.99 8.40
CA ASN A 222 0.39 -16.27 8.82
C ASN A 222 -1.14 -16.22 8.62
N PRO A 223 -1.83 -17.32 8.30
CA PRO A 223 -3.30 -17.35 8.21
C PRO A 223 -4.06 -16.72 9.39
N ASN A 224 -3.43 -16.67 10.57
CA ASN A 224 -4.03 -16.12 11.79
C ASN A 224 -3.65 -14.65 12.09
N THR A 225 -2.95 -13.95 11.19
CA THR A 225 -2.60 -12.54 11.37
C THR A 225 -3.43 -11.63 10.48
N GLU A 226 -3.72 -10.42 10.96
CA GLU A 226 -4.31 -9.40 10.10
C GLU A 226 -3.38 -9.13 8.91
N ARG A 227 -3.95 -8.91 7.72
CA ARG A 227 -3.17 -8.59 6.51
C ARG A 227 -2.80 -7.10 6.52
N VAL A 228 -2.20 -6.68 7.61
CA VAL A 228 -1.77 -5.33 7.93
C VAL A 228 -0.31 -5.39 8.33
N PHE A 229 0.54 -4.57 7.70
CA PHE A 229 1.90 -4.37 8.19
C PHE A 229 2.20 -2.88 8.30
N SER A 230 3.13 -2.53 9.18
CA SER A 230 3.53 -1.16 9.42
C SER A 230 5.04 -1.01 9.37
N LEU A 231 5.51 0.11 8.86
CA LEU A 231 6.91 0.45 8.70
C LEU A 231 7.23 1.63 9.60
N CYS A 232 8.24 1.48 10.44
CA CYS A 232 8.83 2.57 11.19
C CYS A 232 10.34 2.53 10.98
N SER A 233 10.89 3.51 10.26
CA SER A 233 12.32 3.64 10.04
C SER A 233 12.91 4.76 10.91
N ASN A 234 14.10 4.53 11.44
CA ASN A 234 14.86 5.55 12.16
C ASN A 234 15.38 6.63 11.18
N HIS A 235 15.58 7.85 11.67
CA HIS A 235 16.20 8.93 10.88
C HIS A 235 17.73 8.88 10.88
N GLU A 236 18.34 8.19 11.84
CA GLU A 236 19.80 8.17 12.02
C GLU A 236 20.54 7.63 10.80
N LYS A 237 21.79 8.10 10.62
CA LYS A 237 22.68 7.66 9.53
C LYS A 237 22.93 6.15 9.55
N GLU A 238 22.90 5.55 10.73
CA GLU A 238 23.03 4.10 10.86
C GLU A 238 21.78 3.34 10.40
N GLY A 239 20.64 4.01 10.17
CA GLY A 239 19.41 3.36 9.72
C GLY A 239 18.74 2.51 10.82
N GLY A 240 18.13 1.41 10.40
CA GLY A 240 17.33 0.55 11.28
C GLY A 240 15.88 0.99 11.47
N GLY A 241 15.20 0.38 12.43
CA GLY A 241 13.77 0.52 12.65
C GLY A 241 13.09 -0.85 12.72
N TYR A 242 11.79 -0.90 12.41
CA TYR A 242 10.98 -2.10 12.51
C TYR A 242 9.92 -2.17 11.39
N LEU A 243 9.75 -3.38 10.87
CA LEU A 243 8.56 -3.86 10.19
C LEU A 243 7.68 -4.54 11.25
N VAL A 244 6.48 -4.02 11.47
CA VAL A 244 5.48 -4.61 12.35
C VAL A 244 4.50 -5.39 11.49
N VAL A 245 4.35 -6.69 11.71
CA VAL A 245 3.43 -7.53 10.93
C VAL A 245 2.23 -7.90 11.80
N GLY A 246 1.03 -7.84 11.23
CA GLY A 246 -0.22 -8.19 11.89
C GLY A 246 -0.91 -7.04 12.63
N GLY A 247 -0.48 -5.78 12.44
CA GLY A 247 -1.10 -4.62 13.08
C GLY A 247 -0.19 -3.39 13.16
N VAL A 248 -0.42 -2.58 14.20
CA VAL A 248 0.30 -1.32 14.50
C VAL A 248 0.86 -1.32 15.91
N ASP A 249 1.91 -0.54 16.14
CA ASP A 249 2.40 -0.23 17.49
C ASP A 249 2.10 1.24 17.79
N ASN A 250 1.06 1.46 18.61
CA ASN A 250 0.61 2.80 18.96
C ASN A 250 1.68 3.64 19.67
N ASN A 251 2.71 3.02 20.27
CA ASN A 251 3.80 3.78 20.90
C ASN A 251 4.83 4.30 19.89
N MET A 252 4.84 3.80 18.66
CA MET A 252 5.71 4.29 17.60
C MET A 252 5.11 5.44 16.80
N MET A 253 3.81 5.73 16.99
CA MET A 253 3.11 6.80 16.29
C MET A 253 2.41 7.75 17.24
N LYS A 254 2.03 8.93 16.73
CA LYS A 254 1.23 9.92 17.43
C LYS A 254 0.28 10.60 16.45
N GLY A 255 -0.81 11.14 16.99
CA GLY A 255 -1.89 11.71 16.20
C GLY A 255 -2.72 10.64 15.51
N GLU A 256 -3.60 11.07 14.61
CA GLU A 256 -4.50 10.20 13.86
C GLU A 256 -3.82 9.61 12.63
N ILE A 257 -4.33 8.44 12.19
CA ILE A 257 -3.88 7.80 10.95
C ILE A 257 -4.61 8.43 9.77
N ASN A 258 -3.85 9.03 8.85
CA ASN A 258 -4.39 9.57 7.61
C ASN A 258 -4.45 8.45 6.56
N TRP A 259 -5.65 7.95 6.30
CA TRP A 259 -5.89 6.86 5.34
C TRP A 259 -6.05 7.37 3.91
N VAL A 260 -5.33 6.72 3.00
CA VAL A 260 -5.38 6.96 1.55
C VAL A 260 -5.63 5.64 0.85
N PRO A 261 -6.69 5.50 0.03
CA PRO A 261 -6.92 4.26 -0.72
C PRO A 261 -5.82 4.09 -1.76
N TYR A 262 -5.41 2.84 -2.02
CA TYR A 262 -4.55 2.51 -3.15
C TYR A 262 -5.33 1.73 -4.21
N SER A 263 -5.02 1.95 -5.49
CA SER A 263 -5.86 1.48 -6.62
C SER A 263 -5.24 0.36 -7.47
N SER A 264 -3.97 0.03 -7.28
CA SER A 264 -3.26 -0.94 -8.13
C SER A 264 -3.00 -2.26 -7.43
N TYR A 265 -3.14 -3.35 -8.19
CA TYR A 265 -2.78 -4.70 -7.76
C TYR A 265 -1.27 -4.96 -7.82
N LEU A 266 -0.56 -4.22 -8.68
CA LEU A 266 0.89 -4.37 -8.87
C LEU A 266 1.71 -3.52 -7.91
N HIS A 267 1.18 -2.36 -7.54
CA HIS A 267 1.92 -1.35 -6.80
C HIS A 267 1.03 -0.67 -5.76
N TYR A 268 1.62 -0.19 -4.68
CA TYR A 268 0.92 0.66 -3.71
C TYR A 268 0.76 2.08 -4.28
N ASN A 269 -0.14 2.23 -5.26
CA ASN A 269 -0.42 3.48 -5.96
C ASN A 269 -1.48 4.29 -5.22
N ILE A 270 -1.14 5.49 -4.76
CA ILE A 270 -2.04 6.42 -4.11
C ILE A 270 -2.27 7.66 -4.98
N PRO A 271 -3.47 8.27 -4.95
CA PRO A 271 -3.69 9.53 -5.65
C PRO A 271 -2.92 10.68 -4.99
N ILE A 272 -2.20 11.46 -5.80
CA ILE A 272 -1.64 12.76 -5.43
C ILE A 272 -2.53 13.83 -6.05
N GLN A 273 -3.13 14.68 -5.22
CA GLN A 273 -3.98 15.77 -5.71
C GLN A 273 -3.15 16.91 -6.29
N GLU A 274 -2.05 17.22 -5.62
CA GLU A 274 -1.21 18.37 -5.95
C GLU A 274 0.20 18.14 -5.44
N LEU A 275 1.18 18.50 -6.28
CA LEU A 275 2.55 18.80 -5.87
C LEU A 275 2.73 20.30 -5.93
N SER A 276 3.29 20.91 -4.90
CA SER A 276 3.61 22.34 -4.94
C SER A 276 4.97 22.67 -4.35
N ILE A 277 5.57 23.72 -4.89
CA ILE A 277 6.77 24.35 -4.38
C ILE A 277 6.67 25.85 -4.68
N GLY A 278 6.78 26.67 -3.65
CA GLY A 278 6.64 28.12 -3.79
C GLY A 278 5.30 28.50 -4.43
N LYS A 279 5.35 29.17 -5.58
CA LYS A 279 4.18 29.57 -6.38
C LYS A 279 3.79 28.54 -7.45
N VAL A 280 4.60 27.52 -7.67
CA VAL A 280 4.31 26.44 -8.60
C VAL A 280 3.42 25.42 -7.91
N SER A 281 2.27 25.15 -8.53
CA SER A 281 1.39 24.04 -8.20
C SER A 281 1.18 23.19 -9.46
N ILE A 282 1.30 21.89 -9.29
CA ILE A 282 1.10 20.88 -10.31
C ILE A 282 0.00 19.96 -9.79
N SER A 283 -1.18 20.11 -10.35
CA SER A 283 -2.35 19.29 -10.07
C SER A 283 -2.71 18.45 -11.30
N GLY A 284 -3.46 17.37 -11.07
CA GLY A 284 -3.91 16.46 -12.12
C GLY A 284 -4.05 15.03 -11.62
N ASN A 285 -4.12 14.08 -12.54
CA ASN A 285 -4.16 12.65 -12.23
C ASN A 285 -2.74 12.14 -11.92
N LEU A 286 -2.13 12.68 -10.87
CA LEU A 286 -0.82 12.23 -10.39
C LEU A 286 -0.98 10.99 -9.52
N GLU A 287 -0.13 10.00 -9.74
CA GLU A 287 -0.10 8.76 -8.96
C GLU A 287 1.20 8.68 -8.16
N GLY A 288 1.08 8.58 -6.84
CA GLY A 288 2.18 8.30 -5.93
C GLY A 288 2.42 6.80 -5.81
N ILE A 289 3.61 6.31 -6.13
CA ILE A 289 4.01 4.92 -5.91
C ILE A 289 4.85 4.84 -4.64
N ILE A 290 4.37 4.13 -3.63
CA ILE A 290 5.13 3.93 -2.39
C ILE A 290 6.18 2.83 -2.60
N ASP A 291 7.46 3.18 -2.48
CA ASP A 291 8.54 2.23 -2.79
C ASP A 291 9.79 2.42 -1.93
N THR A 292 10.06 1.46 -1.04
CA THR A 292 11.26 1.43 -0.17
C THR A 292 12.57 1.18 -0.91
N LYS A 293 12.52 0.76 -2.18
CA LYS A 293 13.69 0.54 -3.04
C LYS A 293 14.37 1.86 -3.38
N TYR A 294 13.59 2.91 -3.63
CA TYR A 294 14.14 4.21 -3.96
C TYR A 294 14.49 4.96 -2.70
N GLU A 295 15.64 5.62 -2.69
CA GLU A 295 15.98 6.56 -1.63
C GLU A 295 15.21 7.88 -1.78
N PHE A 296 15.03 8.30 -3.02
CA PHE A 296 14.57 9.62 -3.42
C PHE A 296 13.06 9.72 -3.68
N ILE A 297 12.59 10.96 -3.78
CA ILE A 297 11.34 11.29 -4.45
C ILE A 297 11.64 11.39 -5.94
N ILE A 298 11.10 10.47 -6.74
CA ILE A 298 11.32 10.48 -8.19
C ILE A 298 10.07 11.02 -8.86
N VAL A 299 10.23 12.08 -9.63
CA VAL A 299 9.18 12.71 -10.42
C VAL A 299 9.51 12.58 -11.91
N ASP A 300 8.55 12.87 -12.79
CA ASP A 300 8.86 13.02 -14.21
C ASP A 300 9.61 14.32 -14.51
N ASN A 301 10.21 14.39 -15.71
CA ASN A 301 10.94 15.57 -16.16
C ASN A 301 10.08 16.84 -16.22
N TYR A 302 8.77 16.74 -16.47
CA TYR A 302 7.89 17.91 -16.52
C TYR A 302 7.73 18.52 -15.14
N VAL A 303 7.44 17.70 -14.13
CA VAL A 303 7.35 18.11 -12.72
C VAL A 303 8.68 18.69 -12.28
N LEU A 304 9.80 17.97 -12.51
CA LEU A 304 11.13 18.44 -12.12
C LEU A 304 11.46 19.80 -12.74
N ASN A 305 11.18 20.00 -14.03
CA ASN A 305 11.47 21.26 -14.72
C ASN A 305 10.61 22.44 -14.21
N ASN A 306 9.39 22.18 -13.75
CA ASN A 306 8.59 23.21 -13.08
C ASN A 306 9.19 23.57 -11.70
N ILE A 307 9.61 22.57 -10.92
CA ILE A 307 10.31 22.78 -9.64
C ILE A 307 11.60 23.60 -9.86
N LYS A 308 12.43 23.24 -10.84
CA LYS A 308 13.65 23.99 -11.18
C LYS A 308 13.37 25.44 -11.54
N ARG A 309 12.31 25.70 -12.32
CA ARG A 309 11.91 27.06 -12.70
C ARG A 309 11.53 27.89 -11.48
N GLU A 310 10.80 27.30 -10.52
CA GLU A 310 10.47 27.99 -9.28
C GLU A 310 11.72 28.28 -8.46
N VAL A 311 12.57 27.27 -8.22
CA VAL A 311 13.82 27.42 -7.47
C VAL A 311 14.67 28.54 -8.07
N LYS A 312 14.84 28.55 -9.39
CA LYS A 312 15.53 29.62 -10.11
C LYS A 312 14.84 30.99 -9.90
N SER A 313 13.52 31.06 -9.97
CA SER A 313 12.79 32.34 -9.82
C SER A 313 12.92 32.96 -8.43
N VAL A 314 13.08 32.15 -7.39
CA VAL A 314 13.26 32.61 -6.02
C VAL A 314 14.73 32.95 -5.76
N MET A 315 15.64 32.06 -6.16
CA MET A 315 17.07 32.11 -5.81
C MET A 315 17.88 33.04 -6.71
N CYS A 316 17.44 33.33 -7.93
CA CYS A 316 18.24 34.02 -8.95
C CYS A 316 17.68 35.39 -9.33
N ARG A 317 17.00 36.05 -8.39
CA ARG A 317 16.60 37.45 -8.52
C ARG A 317 17.84 38.34 -8.45
N GLU A 318 17.81 39.50 -9.11
CA GLU A 318 18.95 40.42 -9.16
C GLU A 318 19.41 40.91 -7.77
N ASP A 319 18.49 40.94 -6.81
CA ASP A 319 18.72 41.30 -5.40
C ASP A 319 19.09 40.10 -4.51
N SER A 320 19.09 38.88 -5.05
CA SER A 320 19.43 37.68 -4.32
C SER A 320 20.94 37.56 -4.10
N ALA A 321 21.34 37.17 -2.89
CA ALA A 321 22.72 36.82 -2.59
C ALA A 321 23.25 35.63 -3.43
N TYR A 322 22.36 34.86 -4.07
CA TYR A 322 22.68 33.63 -4.79
C TYR A 322 22.69 33.76 -6.31
N VAL A 323 22.51 34.97 -6.87
CA VAL A 323 22.48 35.19 -8.33
C VAL A 323 23.74 34.70 -9.06
N ASN A 324 24.88 34.65 -8.35
CA ASN A 324 26.16 34.19 -8.86
C ASN A 324 26.39 32.66 -8.72
N VAL A 325 25.48 31.92 -8.09
CA VAL A 325 25.58 30.46 -7.92
C VAL A 325 25.01 29.78 -9.17
N THR A 326 25.86 29.53 -10.15
CA THR A 326 25.46 29.05 -11.49
C THR A 326 24.69 27.72 -11.45
N GLN A 327 24.97 26.84 -10.48
CA GLN A 327 24.28 25.56 -10.29
C GLN A 327 22.84 25.72 -9.77
N LEU A 328 22.48 26.87 -9.20
CA LEU A 328 21.10 27.20 -8.82
C LEU A 328 20.36 27.90 -9.97
N CYS A 329 21.08 28.75 -10.70
CA CYS A 329 20.51 29.63 -11.72
C CYS A 329 20.47 29.05 -13.14
N SER A 330 21.13 27.92 -13.35
CA SER A 330 21.01 27.14 -14.58
C SER A 330 19.79 26.21 -14.53
N LEU A 331 19.08 26.09 -15.66
CA LEU A 331 18.07 25.05 -15.86
C LEU A 331 18.68 23.74 -16.37
N GLU A 332 19.84 23.84 -17.05
CA GLU A 332 20.53 22.71 -17.68
C GLU A 332 21.48 21.99 -16.70
N ASN A 333 22.03 22.74 -15.73
CA ASN A 333 22.95 22.23 -14.71
C ASN A 333 22.41 22.57 -13.31
N ASN A 334 21.15 22.23 -13.05
CA ASN A 334 20.53 22.56 -11.77
C ASN A 334 20.98 21.58 -10.68
N ILE A 335 20.98 21.99 -9.40
CA ILE A 335 21.18 21.06 -8.28
C ILE A 335 20.22 19.86 -8.39
N LEU A 336 18.96 20.09 -8.79
CA LEU A 336 17.91 19.07 -8.92
C LEU A 336 18.17 18.02 -10.02
N ASP A 337 19.19 18.21 -10.87
CA ASP A 337 19.69 17.18 -11.80
C ASP A 337 20.58 16.13 -11.12
N GLY A 338 20.68 16.17 -9.79
CA GLY A 338 21.58 15.33 -9.01
C GLY A 338 23.00 15.90 -8.93
N ASN A 339 23.22 17.12 -9.42
CA ASN A 339 24.49 17.81 -9.30
C ASN A 339 24.68 18.29 -7.85
N PRO A 340 25.77 17.90 -7.17
CA PRO A 340 26.04 18.34 -5.82
C PRO A 340 26.35 19.85 -5.78
N LEU A 341 25.87 20.51 -4.73
CA LEU A 341 26.00 21.96 -4.55
C LEU A 341 27.00 22.27 -3.44
N GLU A 342 28.07 22.99 -3.76
CA GLU A 342 29.17 23.26 -2.81
C GLU A 342 28.80 24.36 -1.79
N ILE A 343 29.00 24.09 -0.50
CA ILE A 343 28.68 25.00 0.63
C ILE A 343 29.50 26.28 0.58
N SER A 344 30.74 26.23 0.08
CA SER A 344 31.60 27.42 0.01
C SER A 344 30.98 28.55 -0.84
N GLN A 345 29.99 28.20 -1.67
CA GLN A 345 29.27 29.11 -2.54
C GLN A 345 27.98 29.67 -1.91
N ILE A 346 27.65 29.27 -0.67
CA ILE A 346 26.30 29.42 -0.11
C ILE A 346 26.35 29.84 1.36
N SER A 347 25.66 30.92 1.71
CA SER A 347 25.51 31.35 3.10
C SER A 347 24.57 30.41 3.87
N SER A 348 24.62 30.43 5.20
CA SER A 348 23.67 29.69 6.05
C SER A 348 22.21 30.06 5.79
N ASP A 349 21.98 31.28 5.30
CA ASP A 349 20.66 31.85 5.08
C ASP A 349 19.97 31.25 3.84
N PHE A 350 20.71 30.57 2.97
CA PHE A 350 20.18 29.87 1.79
C PHE A 350 19.09 28.87 2.15
N LEU A 351 19.29 28.16 3.27
CA LEU A 351 18.33 27.18 3.78
C LEU A 351 17.08 27.84 4.38
N THR A 352 16.95 29.16 4.35
CA THR A 352 15.76 29.86 4.86
C THR A 352 14.91 30.48 3.75
N GLU A 353 15.49 30.70 2.57
CA GLU A 353 14.81 31.36 1.46
C GLU A 353 14.12 30.39 0.49
N MET A 354 14.47 29.10 0.52
CA MET A 354 13.85 28.12 -0.38
C MET A 354 12.44 27.76 0.09
N PRO A 355 11.46 27.74 -0.83
CA PRO A 355 10.10 27.41 -0.46
C PRO A 355 9.96 25.91 -0.17
N PRO A 356 9.10 25.52 0.80
CA PRO A 356 8.87 24.12 1.10
C PRO A 356 8.28 23.37 -0.10
N PHE A 357 8.63 22.10 -0.23
CA PHE A 357 8.00 21.19 -1.19
C PHE A 357 6.83 20.47 -0.51
N VAL A 358 5.64 20.52 -1.12
CA VAL A 358 4.41 19.99 -0.53
C VAL A 358 3.82 18.92 -1.45
N ILE A 359 3.42 17.79 -0.87
CA ILE A 359 2.67 16.72 -1.52
C ILE A 359 1.30 16.63 -0.85
N ASN A 360 0.24 16.87 -1.61
CA ASN A 360 -1.12 16.77 -1.13
C ASN A 360 -1.74 15.41 -1.50
N LEU A 361 -1.98 14.59 -0.50
CA LEU A 361 -2.60 13.25 -0.60
C LEU A 361 -4.06 13.30 -0.12
N LYS A 362 -4.82 14.33 -0.52
CA LYS A 362 -6.22 14.58 -0.15
C LYS A 362 -6.41 15.05 1.28
N ASN A 363 -6.30 14.14 2.25
CA ASN A 363 -6.49 14.45 3.67
C ASN A 363 -5.16 14.65 4.41
N LEU A 364 -4.03 14.41 3.72
CA LEU A 364 -2.70 14.58 4.25
C LEU A 364 -1.90 15.53 3.39
N MET A 365 -1.48 16.64 3.98
CA MET A 365 -0.49 17.53 3.38
C MET A 365 0.89 17.19 3.95
N VAL A 366 1.76 16.63 3.12
CA VAL A 366 3.14 16.34 3.47
C VAL A 366 3.99 17.54 3.08
N LYS A 367 4.53 18.25 4.06
CA LYS A 367 5.43 19.39 3.86
C LYS A 367 6.87 18.97 4.11
N PHE A 368 7.72 19.11 3.10
CA PHE A 368 9.17 19.00 3.19
C PHE A 368 9.76 20.39 3.31
N GLU A 369 10.34 20.70 4.46
CA GLU A 369 11.24 21.84 4.60
C GLU A 369 12.51 21.62 3.78
N ILE A 370 13.21 22.70 3.43
CA ILE A 370 14.40 22.61 2.57
C ILE A 370 15.48 21.69 3.13
N SER A 371 15.69 21.67 4.45
CA SER A 371 16.63 20.74 5.10
C SER A 371 16.26 19.27 4.93
N GLN A 372 15.01 18.97 4.55
CA GLN A 372 14.53 17.63 4.31
C GLN A 372 14.67 17.20 2.86
N TYR A 373 14.63 18.14 1.89
CA TYR A 373 14.76 17.80 0.46
C TYR A 373 16.03 18.29 -0.23
N ILE A 374 16.86 19.07 0.48
CA ILE A 374 18.25 19.38 0.16
C ILE A 374 19.06 19.01 1.39
N VAL A 375 19.75 17.88 1.30
CA VAL A 375 20.47 17.26 2.43
C VAL A 375 21.97 17.24 2.15
N PRO A 376 22.82 17.19 3.17
CA PRO A 376 24.25 16.95 2.98
C PRO A 376 24.48 15.71 2.09
N CYS A 377 25.35 15.78 1.09
CA CYS A 377 25.55 14.68 0.15
C CYS A 377 26.08 13.41 0.82
N ASN A 378 26.74 13.52 1.97
CA ASN A 378 27.15 12.35 2.76
C ASN A 378 25.97 11.63 3.45
N GLU A 379 24.75 12.20 3.41
CA GLU A 379 23.50 11.56 3.84
C GLU A 379 22.75 10.89 2.69
N VAL A 380 23.27 11.00 1.48
CA VAL A 380 22.71 10.39 0.27
C VAL A 380 23.69 9.34 -0.20
N ALA A 381 23.42 8.09 0.14
CA ALA A 381 24.31 6.98 -0.23
C ALA A 381 24.41 6.84 -1.76
N SER A 382 23.33 7.18 -2.47
CA SER A 382 23.17 6.89 -3.89
C SER A 382 23.88 7.79 -4.90
N LEU A 383 24.54 8.87 -4.47
CA LEU A 383 25.15 9.80 -5.43
C LEU A 383 26.59 9.43 -5.73
N LYS A 384 26.85 9.09 -7.01
CA LYS A 384 28.17 8.90 -7.60
C LYS A 384 28.95 10.22 -7.62
N LEU A 385 29.53 10.56 -6.48
CA LEU A 385 30.56 11.59 -6.38
C LEU A 385 31.90 10.97 -6.79
N ASP A 386 31.99 10.47 -8.02
CA ASP A 386 33.19 9.82 -8.55
C ASP A 386 34.35 10.81 -8.75
N GLN A 387 34.09 12.12 -8.63
CA GLN A 387 35.08 13.20 -8.81
C GLN A 387 35.35 14.06 -7.58
N VAL A 388 34.67 13.84 -6.46
CA VAL A 388 34.84 14.67 -5.26
C VAL A 388 35.61 13.88 -4.21
N GLU A 389 36.81 14.38 -3.87
CA GLU A 389 37.62 13.85 -2.77
C GLU A 389 36.76 13.69 -1.50
N HIS A 390 36.87 12.54 -0.83
CA HIS A 390 36.03 12.16 0.30
C HIS A 390 36.02 13.24 1.41
N SER A 391 37.16 13.90 1.63
CA SER A 391 37.32 14.99 2.59
C SER A 391 36.44 16.21 2.29
N LYS A 392 36.04 16.40 1.03
CA LYS A 392 35.20 17.51 0.60
C LYS A 392 33.70 17.16 0.59
N ARG A 393 33.29 15.90 0.76
CA ARG A 393 31.86 15.50 0.74
C ARG A 393 31.01 16.18 1.81
N MET A 394 31.60 16.58 2.95
CA MET A 394 30.90 17.35 3.99
C MET A 394 30.57 18.79 3.57
N LEU A 395 31.12 19.24 2.44
CA LEU A 395 30.91 20.57 1.88
C LEU A 395 29.92 20.57 0.72
N TYR A 396 29.13 19.51 0.52
CA TYR A 396 28.13 19.48 -0.55
C TYR A 396 26.73 19.17 -0.05
N TYR A 397 25.75 19.79 -0.69
CA TYR A 397 24.33 19.50 -0.55
C TYR A 397 23.78 18.86 -1.82
N CYS A 398 22.86 17.92 -1.63
CA CYS A 398 22.30 17.09 -2.67
C CYS A 398 20.77 17.08 -2.55
N PRO A 399 20.04 17.13 -3.67
CA PRO A 399 18.59 17.08 -3.63
C PRO A 399 18.13 15.65 -3.37
N ILE A 400 16.97 15.49 -2.71
CA ILE A 400 16.29 14.19 -2.65
C ILE A 400 15.21 14.05 -3.72
N ILE A 401 14.88 15.13 -4.43
CA ILE A 401 13.92 15.14 -5.54
C ILE A 401 14.73 15.04 -6.82
N THR A 402 14.42 14.05 -7.64
CA THR A 402 15.14 13.80 -8.90
C THR A 402 14.17 13.34 -9.98
N SER A 403 14.64 13.31 -11.22
CA SER A 403 13.94 12.65 -12.32
C SER A 403 14.76 11.47 -12.80
N LYS A 404 14.07 10.36 -13.02
CA LYS A 404 14.59 9.17 -13.71
C LYS A 404 13.64 8.71 -14.80
N PHE A 405 12.79 9.63 -15.29
CA PHE A 405 11.81 9.32 -16.33
C PHE A 405 11.84 10.38 -17.42
N ASN A 406 12.23 9.95 -18.62
CA ASN A 406 12.17 10.76 -19.83
C ASN A 406 10.75 10.88 -20.37
N ALA A 407 9.88 9.91 -20.08
CA ALA A 407 8.49 9.92 -20.47
C ALA A 407 7.58 10.61 -19.42
N LEU A 408 6.54 11.27 -19.90
CA LEU A 408 5.44 11.77 -19.06
C LEU A 408 4.66 10.56 -18.52
N THR A 409 4.92 10.20 -17.27
CA THR A 409 4.25 9.07 -16.63
C THR A 409 3.13 9.52 -15.69
N ASN A 410 3.11 10.79 -15.27
CA ASN A 410 2.30 11.29 -14.15
C ASN A 410 2.51 10.49 -12.85
N LYS A 411 3.63 9.77 -12.74
CA LYS A 411 3.98 8.96 -11.58
C LYS A 411 5.02 9.67 -10.72
N VAL A 412 4.84 9.54 -9.42
CA VAL A 412 5.74 10.08 -8.40
C VAL A 412 6.14 8.93 -7.49
N TYR A 413 7.39 8.51 -7.48
CA TYR A 413 7.85 7.47 -6.58
C TYR A 413 8.24 8.09 -5.25
N LEU A 414 7.57 7.67 -4.17
CA LEU A 414 7.77 8.16 -2.82
C LEU A 414 8.70 7.19 -2.09
N GLY A 415 10.01 7.50 -2.15
CA GLY A 415 11.09 6.67 -1.62
C GLY A 415 11.29 6.70 -0.10
N SER A 416 12.36 6.08 0.37
CA SER A 416 12.71 5.96 1.78
C SER A 416 12.81 7.30 2.51
N LYS A 417 13.29 8.36 1.86
CA LYS A 417 13.36 9.71 2.47
C LYS A 417 11.98 10.30 2.73
N PHE A 418 10.97 10.00 1.89
CA PHE A 418 9.58 10.33 2.17
C PHE A 418 9.08 9.48 3.34
N LEU A 419 9.22 8.16 3.24
CA LEU A 419 8.62 7.20 4.18
C LEU A 419 9.18 7.32 5.60
N LYS A 420 10.45 7.68 5.74
CA LYS A 420 11.11 7.88 7.04
C LYS A 420 10.47 8.94 7.91
N ASN A 421 9.75 9.91 7.34
CA ASN A 421 9.08 10.95 8.13
C ASN A 421 7.81 10.44 8.84
N TYR A 422 7.34 9.25 8.47
CA TYR A 422 6.05 8.73 8.90
C TYR A 422 6.17 7.34 9.54
N TYR A 423 5.18 7.03 10.37
CA TYR A 423 4.79 5.66 10.64
C TYR A 423 3.82 5.25 9.53
N VAL A 424 4.29 4.39 8.63
CA VAL A 424 3.54 4.00 7.42
C VAL A 424 2.83 2.70 7.68
N ILE A 425 1.56 2.60 7.34
CA ILE A 425 0.71 1.46 7.61
C ILE A 425 0.12 0.98 6.29
N ILE A 426 0.27 -0.29 5.97
CA ILE A 426 -0.31 -0.90 4.77
C ILE A 426 -1.37 -1.88 5.22
N ASP A 427 -2.63 -1.51 4.97
CA ASP A 427 -3.80 -2.32 5.26
C ASP A 427 -4.27 -2.97 3.95
N LYS A 428 -3.75 -4.19 3.69
CA LYS A 428 -4.10 -4.95 2.48
C LYS A 428 -5.54 -5.45 2.50
N GLN A 429 -6.17 -5.53 3.68
CA GLN A 429 -7.56 -5.97 3.79
C GLN A 429 -8.52 -4.91 3.22
N LYS A 430 -8.23 -3.63 3.48
CA LYS A 430 -9.06 -2.50 3.05
C LYS A 430 -8.45 -1.70 1.88
N ALA A 431 -7.42 -2.25 1.23
CA ALA A 431 -6.70 -1.63 0.12
C ALA A 431 -6.34 -0.15 0.36
N ARG A 432 -5.72 0.14 1.51
CA ARG A 432 -5.39 1.52 1.92
C ARG A 432 -4.04 1.62 2.62
N ILE A 433 -3.46 2.81 2.57
CA ILE A 433 -2.22 3.19 3.23
C ILE A 433 -2.53 4.24 4.28
N GLY A 434 -2.08 4.01 5.50
CA GLY A 434 -2.16 4.94 6.61
C GLY A 434 -0.83 5.65 6.81
N PHE A 435 -0.87 6.96 7.06
CA PHE A 435 0.28 7.73 7.48
C PHE A 435 -0.01 8.40 8.82
N ALA A 436 0.81 8.11 9.82
CA ALA A 436 0.79 8.78 11.11
C ALA A 436 2.15 9.43 11.39
N GLN A 437 2.16 10.47 12.22
CA GLN A 437 3.41 11.06 12.64
C GLN A 437 4.14 10.08 13.57
N LYS A 438 5.45 9.93 13.43
CA LYS A 438 6.21 9.10 14.37
C LYS A 438 6.19 9.73 15.77
N ALA A 439 6.12 8.88 16.79
CA ALA A 439 6.20 9.30 18.19
C ALA A 439 7.57 9.93 18.51
N ALA A 440 8.64 9.32 17.98
CA ALA A 440 10.02 9.75 18.14
C ALA A 440 10.81 9.61 16.82
N GLN A 441 12.02 10.18 16.77
CA GLN A 441 12.91 10.01 15.61
C GLN A 441 13.32 8.55 15.40
N ASN A 442 13.54 7.84 16.51
CA ASN A 442 13.85 6.42 16.56
C ASN A 442 12.60 5.61 16.95
N CYS A 443 12.39 4.52 16.24
CA CYS A 443 11.29 3.60 16.43
C CYS A 443 11.63 2.63 17.55
N ILE A 444 10.92 2.71 18.67
CA ILE A 444 11.12 1.84 19.84
C ILE A 444 9.86 1.01 20.03
N PRO A 445 9.91 -0.33 19.88
CA PRO A 445 8.74 -1.17 20.03
C PRO A 445 8.29 -1.22 21.48
N SER A 446 6.98 -1.17 21.68
CA SER A 446 6.37 -1.36 22.99
C SER A 446 6.28 -2.81 23.41
N GLY A 447 6.42 -3.73 22.45
CA GLY A 447 6.08 -5.14 22.61
C GLY A 447 4.58 -5.41 22.52
N LYS A 448 3.75 -4.41 22.20
CA LYS A 448 2.30 -4.55 22.02
C LYS A 448 1.90 -4.15 20.60
N ILE A 449 1.42 -5.12 19.83
CA ILE A 449 0.84 -4.90 18.51
C ILE A 449 -0.67 -4.82 18.70
N SER A 450 -1.24 -3.70 18.30
CA SER A 450 -2.68 -3.45 18.28
C SER A 450 -3.23 -3.74 16.90
N HIS A 451 -4.41 -4.34 16.86
CA HIS A 451 -5.19 -4.47 15.63
C HIS A 451 -5.72 -3.12 15.19
N ILE A 452 -5.78 -2.92 13.87
CA ILE A 452 -6.39 -1.70 13.32
C ILE A 452 -7.92 -1.84 13.26
N ASN A 453 -8.42 -3.07 13.13
CA ASN A 453 -9.83 -3.32 12.84
C ASN A 453 -10.69 -3.67 14.06
N THR A 454 -10.17 -3.52 15.29
CA THR A 454 -10.94 -3.82 16.50
C THR A 454 -12.14 -2.90 16.71
N ILE A 455 -12.17 -1.71 16.12
CA ILE A 455 -13.32 -0.80 16.22
C ILE A 455 -14.37 -1.11 15.14
N SER A 456 -13.98 -1.63 13.97
CA SER A 456 -14.93 -1.79 12.86
C SER A 456 -15.91 -2.95 13.00
N TYR A 457 -15.69 -3.90 13.92
CA TYR A 457 -16.69 -4.96 14.14
C TYR A 457 -17.95 -4.41 14.80
N LEU A 458 -17.80 -3.46 15.72
CA LEU A 458 -18.94 -2.76 16.32
C LEU A 458 -19.63 -1.86 15.29
N ASP A 459 -18.88 -1.12 14.49
CA ASP A 459 -19.46 -0.28 13.43
C ASP A 459 -20.16 -1.11 12.35
N SER A 460 -19.56 -2.23 11.93
CA SER A 460 -20.18 -3.15 10.96
C SER A 460 -21.41 -3.83 11.56
N CYS A 461 -21.39 -4.20 12.84
CA CYS A 461 -22.56 -4.73 13.53
C CYS A 461 -23.67 -3.68 13.65
N ILE A 462 -23.33 -2.42 13.92
CA ILE A 462 -24.29 -1.31 13.98
C ILE A 462 -24.90 -1.06 12.60
N GLU A 463 -24.08 -1.05 11.53
CA GLU A 463 -24.57 -0.95 10.15
C GLU A 463 -25.46 -2.15 9.80
N TYR A 464 -25.05 -3.37 10.15
CA TYR A 464 -25.84 -4.58 9.86
C TYR A 464 -27.14 -4.63 10.66
N LEU A 465 -27.13 -4.20 11.92
CA LEU A 465 -28.33 -4.05 12.75
C LEU A 465 -29.24 -2.95 12.21
N ALA A 466 -28.70 -1.83 11.72
CA ALA A 466 -29.47 -0.77 11.09
C ALA A 466 -30.12 -1.25 9.79
N VAL A 467 -29.39 -1.97 8.94
CA VAL A 467 -29.94 -2.57 7.70
C VAL A 467 -31.00 -3.63 8.04
N SER A 468 -30.74 -4.50 9.01
CA SER A 468 -31.69 -5.53 9.45
C SER A 468 -32.96 -4.91 10.03
N ALA A 469 -32.85 -3.86 10.84
CA ALA A 469 -33.99 -3.13 11.38
C ALA A 469 -34.79 -2.45 10.25
N CYS A 470 -34.13 -1.84 9.26
CA CYS A 470 -34.79 -1.28 8.08
C CYS A 470 -35.54 -2.35 7.27
N LEU A 471 -34.95 -3.53 7.08
CA LEU A 471 -35.60 -4.64 6.37
C LEU A 471 -36.81 -5.17 7.16
N ILE A 472 -36.70 -5.36 8.47
CA ILE A 472 -37.82 -5.79 9.32
C ILE A 472 -38.97 -4.78 9.24
N LEU A 473 -38.67 -3.47 9.35
CA LEU A 473 -39.69 -2.43 9.21
C LEU A 473 -40.33 -2.42 7.83
N PHE A 474 -39.55 -2.67 6.77
CA PHE A 474 -40.09 -2.80 5.42
C PHE A 474 -41.04 -4.00 5.30
N PHE A 475 -40.65 -5.18 5.79
CA PHE A 475 -41.52 -6.37 5.76
C PHE A 475 -42.79 -6.21 6.59
N CYS A 476 -42.70 -5.62 7.79
CA CYS A 476 -43.90 -5.31 8.59
C CYS A 476 -44.85 -4.35 7.86
N MET A 477 -44.32 -3.40 7.09
CA MET A 477 -45.15 -2.51 6.28
C MET A 477 -45.81 -3.21 5.10
N VAL A 478 -45.13 -4.15 4.45
CA VAL A 478 -45.72 -4.92 3.35
C VAL A 478 -46.81 -5.85 3.88
N SER A 479 -46.61 -6.50 5.03
CA SER A 479 -47.63 -7.39 5.61
C SER A 479 -48.91 -6.65 6.01
N GLU A 480 -48.80 -5.45 6.61
CA GLU A 480 -49.98 -4.66 6.98
C GLU A 480 -50.72 -4.06 5.76
N CYS A 481 -50.04 -3.87 4.62
CA CYS A 481 -50.68 -3.42 3.39
C CYS A 481 -51.47 -4.54 2.68
N ILE A 482 -51.11 -5.81 2.89
CA ILE A 482 -51.80 -6.96 2.28
C ILE A 482 -53.17 -7.18 2.92
N ASP A 483 -53.32 -6.93 4.23
CA ASP A 483 -54.60 -7.07 4.93
C ASP A 483 -55.65 -5.99 4.56
N PHE A 484 -55.26 -4.94 3.82
CA PHE A 484 -56.16 -3.87 3.40
C PHE A 484 -56.82 -4.09 2.02
N TYR A 485 -56.44 -5.17 1.32
CA TYR A 485 -56.98 -5.52 0.00
C TYR A 485 -58.06 -6.61 0.05
N ASP A 486 -58.79 -6.74 1.16
CA ASP A 486 -60.08 -7.42 1.15
C ASP A 486 -61.11 -6.48 0.51
N ILE A 487 -61.31 -6.68 -0.79
CA ILE A 487 -62.28 -5.97 -1.63
C ILE A 487 -63.69 -6.25 -1.10
N GLU A 488 -64.36 -5.20 -0.59
CA GLU A 488 -65.80 -5.19 -0.36
C GLU A 488 -66.52 -5.47 -1.70
N ASP A 489 -67.10 -6.66 -1.80
CA ASP A 489 -67.97 -7.09 -2.89
C ASP A 489 -69.34 -6.40 -2.74
N ASP A 490 -69.41 -5.15 -3.20
CA ASP A 490 -70.66 -4.40 -3.30
C ASP A 490 -71.50 -4.94 -4.47
N GLY A 491 -72.42 -5.84 -4.12
CA GLY A 491 -73.42 -6.33 -5.04
C GLY A 491 -74.41 -5.25 -5.49
N ASN A 492 -74.67 -5.18 -6.80
CA ASN A 492 -76.02 -4.99 -7.35
C ASN A 492 -76.05 -5.06 -8.88
N THR A 493 -76.57 -6.14 -9.47
CA THR A 493 -77.57 -6.01 -10.56
C THR A 493 -78.34 -7.31 -10.78
N SER A 494 -79.66 -7.17 -10.75
CA SER A 494 -80.68 -8.20 -10.91
C SER A 494 -81.09 -8.41 -12.37
N MET A 495 -81.23 -9.67 -12.79
CA MET A 495 -82.45 -10.33 -13.31
C MET A 495 -82.19 -11.34 -14.45
N ASN A 496 -82.59 -12.59 -14.15
CA ASN A 496 -83.17 -13.65 -15.00
C ASN A 496 -82.30 -14.24 -16.13
N THR A 497 -82.13 -15.55 -16.32
CA THR A 497 -82.73 -16.78 -15.76
C THR A 497 -81.90 -17.97 -16.27
N SER A 498 -81.77 -19.03 -15.44
CA SER A 498 -81.42 -20.45 -15.75
C SER A 498 -80.10 -20.72 -16.51
N GLU A 499 -79.12 -21.48 -16.02
CA GLU A 499 -79.17 -22.85 -15.48
C GLU A 499 -77.84 -23.19 -14.76
N GLN A 500 -77.89 -24.20 -13.90
CA GLN A 500 -76.82 -24.66 -13.00
C GLN A 500 -75.61 -25.29 -13.73
N SER A 501 -74.38 -25.00 -13.28
CA SER A 501 -73.47 -25.96 -12.61
C SER A 501 -71.98 -25.54 -12.65
N SER A 502 -71.28 -25.84 -11.55
CA SER A 502 -69.81 -25.85 -11.34
C SER A 502 -69.07 -24.51 -11.18
N GLN A 503 -68.92 -24.07 -9.92
CA GLN A 503 -67.82 -23.20 -9.48
C GLN A 503 -67.10 -23.87 -8.30
N ALA A 504 -66.04 -24.58 -8.64
CA ALA A 504 -64.95 -24.98 -7.75
C ALA A 504 -63.69 -24.87 -8.61
N GLY A 505 -63.00 -23.73 -8.54
CA GLY A 505 -61.83 -23.49 -9.40
C GLY A 505 -61.12 -22.14 -9.26
N THR A 506 -61.65 -21.18 -8.50
CA THR A 506 -61.07 -19.82 -8.45
C THR A 506 -60.17 -19.55 -7.24
N PHE A 507 -60.13 -20.42 -6.23
CA PHE A 507 -59.24 -20.23 -5.06
C PHE A 507 -57.81 -20.71 -5.35
N ASP A 508 -57.64 -21.78 -6.11
CA ASP A 508 -56.35 -22.41 -6.40
C ASP A 508 -55.48 -21.58 -7.37
N GLN A 509 -56.12 -20.85 -8.29
CA GLN A 509 -55.41 -19.99 -9.25
C GLN A 509 -54.85 -18.70 -8.62
N ARG A 510 -55.48 -18.20 -7.55
CA ARG A 510 -54.99 -17.02 -6.83
C ARG A 510 -53.78 -17.37 -5.97
N GLN A 511 -53.83 -18.50 -5.29
CA GLN A 511 -52.73 -19.00 -4.48
C GLN A 511 -51.50 -19.36 -5.34
N GLN A 512 -51.70 -19.94 -6.52
CA GLN A 512 -50.62 -20.17 -7.49
C GLN A 512 -50.03 -18.88 -8.09
N ALA A 513 -50.83 -17.85 -8.32
CA ALA A 513 -50.34 -16.56 -8.81
C ALA A 513 -49.52 -15.80 -7.75
N GLU A 514 -49.91 -15.90 -6.47
CA GLU A 514 -49.17 -15.33 -5.34
C GLU A 514 -47.84 -16.07 -5.09
N GLU A 515 -47.82 -17.41 -5.19
CA GLU A 515 -46.60 -18.20 -5.10
C GLU A 515 -45.62 -17.91 -6.26
N LEU A 516 -46.13 -17.74 -7.49
CA LEU A 516 -45.31 -17.37 -8.65
C LEU A 516 -44.68 -15.97 -8.50
N ASN A 517 -45.41 -15.01 -7.94
CA ASN A 517 -44.92 -13.65 -7.76
C ASN A 517 -43.86 -13.58 -6.62
N MET A 518 -44.03 -14.37 -5.56
CA MET A 518 -43.06 -14.46 -4.47
C MET A 518 -41.75 -15.15 -4.89
N GLU A 519 -41.80 -16.18 -5.75
CA GLU A 519 -40.61 -16.82 -6.29
C GLU A 519 -39.86 -15.89 -7.27
N GLU A 520 -40.58 -15.07 -8.06
CA GLU A 520 -39.96 -14.04 -8.91
C GLU A 520 -39.24 -12.96 -8.09
N ILE A 521 -39.88 -12.46 -7.03
CA ILE A 521 -39.26 -11.48 -6.11
C ILE A 521 -38.02 -12.07 -5.44
N LYS A 522 -38.10 -13.32 -4.97
CA LYS A 522 -36.96 -14.03 -4.38
C LYS A 522 -35.80 -14.18 -5.36
N ASN A 523 -36.07 -14.58 -6.61
CA ASN A 523 -35.04 -14.71 -7.65
C ASN A 523 -34.39 -13.36 -7.98
N ASN A 524 -35.17 -12.28 -8.05
CA ASN A 524 -34.64 -10.93 -8.30
C ASN A 524 -33.76 -10.42 -7.14
N VAL A 525 -34.11 -10.78 -5.90
CA VAL A 525 -33.28 -10.46 -4.72
C VAL A 525 -31.98 -11.29 -4.72
N GLU A 526 -32.05 -12.57 -5.03
CA GLU A 526 -30.88 -13.45 -5.14
C GLU A 526 -29.92 -12.98 -6.26
N GLU A 527 -30.45 -12.56 -7.41
CA GLU A 527 -29.68 -12.02 -8.53
C GLU A 527 -29.02 -10.67 -8.19
N ALA A 528 -29.74 -9.78 -7.49
CA ALA A 528 -29.18 -8.52 -7.00
C ALA A 528 -28.06 -8.73 -5.96
N ILE A 529 -28.20 -9.73 -5.09
CA ILE A 529 -27.15 -10.14 -4.14
C ILE A 529 -25.93 -10.69 -4.89
N GLN A 530 -26.14 -11.48 -5.94
CA GLN A 530 -25.06 -12.00 -6.80
C GLN A 530 -24.30 -10.89 -7.53
N TYR A 531 -25.01 -9.87 -8.02
CA TYR A 531 -24.41 -8.70 -8.68
C TYR A 531 -23.54 -7.87 -7.73
N THR A 532 -23.89 -7.80 -6.44
CA THR A 532 -23.05 -7.12 -5.43
C THR A 532 -21.79 -7.87 -5.01
N GLN A 533 -21.61 -9.14 -5.44
CA GLN A 533 -20.46 -9.95 -5.05
C GLN A 533 -19.31 -9.97 -6.07
N ASN A 534 -19.50 -9.44 -7.29
CA ASN A 534 -18.47 -9.43 -8.32
C ASN A 534 -18.01 -8.01 -8.68
N GLU A 535 -16.83 -7.64 -8.16
CA GLU A 535 -15.70 -6.93 -8.80
C GLU A 535 -14.84 -6.11 -7.83
N ASP A 536 -15.26 -5.86 -6.58
CA ASP A 536 -14.40 -5.14 -5.62
C ASP A 536 -14.52 -5.61 -4.16
N GLY A 537 -15.29 -6.67 -3.86
CA GLY A 537 -15.41 -7.24 -2.52
C GLY A 537 -15.87 -6.25 -1.44
N THR A 538 -16.40 -5.09 -1.84
CA THR A 538 -16.87 -4.05 -0.94
C THR A 538 -18.39 -4.01 -1.06
N LEU A 539 -19.08 -4.31 0.05
CA LEU A 539 -20.53 -4.43 0.09
C LEU A 539 -21.22 -3.09 -0.26
N ARG A 540 -21.53 -2.84 -1.54
CA ARG A 540 -22.35 -1.70 -2.00
C ARG A 540 -23.83 -2.07 -2.03
N VAL A 541 -24.39 -2.37 -0.87
CA VAL A 541 -25.83 -2.68 -0.69
C VAL A 541 -26.73 -1.54 -1.18
N ILE A 542 -26.27 -0.30 -1.11
CA ILE A 542 -27.09 0.90 -1.40
C ILE A 542 -27.42 1.03 -2.90
N ASN A 543 -26.52 0.65 -3.81
CA ASN A 543 -26.79 0.77 -5.25
C ASN A 543 -27.73 -0.32 -5.77
N GLY A 544 -27.65 -1.54 -5.24
CA GLY A 544 -28.59 -2.62 -5.58
C GLY A 544 -30.02 -2.28 -5.17
N ILE A 545 -30.20 -1.68 -3.97
CA ILE A 545 -31.51 -1.21 -3.51
C ILE A 545 -32.05 -0.07 -4.40
N SER A 546 -31.20 0.86 -4.86
CA SER A 546 -31.61 1.94 -5.76
C SER A 546 -32.13 1.42 -7.12
N VAL A 547 -31.47 0.39 -7.68
CA VAL A 547 -31.91 -0.26 -8.93
C VAL A 547 -33.20 -1.03 -8.71
N LEU A 548 -33.30 -1.80 -7.63
CA LEU A 548 -34.52 -2.54 -7.28
C LEU A 548 -35.73 -1.61 -7.06
N VAL A 549 -35.54 -0.48 -6.37
CA VAL A 549 -36.57 0.54 -6.17
C VAL A 549 -36.99 1.18 -7.49
N GLN A 550 -36.05 1.36 -8.43
CA GLN A 550 -36.35 1.95 -9.73
C GLN A 550 -37.07 0.97 -10.66
N ASP A 551 -36.75 -0.32 -10.59
CA ASP A 551 -37.46 -1.37 -11.32
C ASP A 551 -38.88 -1.61 -10.79
N ILE A 552 -39.08 -1.54 -9.46
CA ILE A 552 -40.42 -1.58 -8.86
C ILE A 552 -41.26 -0.37 -9.32
N LYS A 553 -40.68 0.84 -9.32
CA LYS A 553 -41.35 2.05 -9.84
C LYS A 553 -41.68 1.98 -11.33
N ASN A 554 -40.83 1.33 -12.12
CA ASN A 554 -41.07 1.16 -13.55
C ASN A 554 -42.16 0.10 -13.83
N LYS A 555 -42.31 -0.91 -12.95
CA LYS A 555 -43.37 -1.92 -13.03
C LYS A 555 -44.75 -1.39 -12.56
N GLU A 556 -44.82 -0.44 -11.60
CA GLU A 556 -46.07 0.23 -11.18
C GLU A 556 -46.72 1.12 -12.26
N HIS A 557 -46.09 1.29 -13.44
CA HIS A 557 -46.66 2.01 -14.58
C HIS A 557 -47.23 1.10 -15.69
N VAL A 558 -47.33 -0.20 -15.42
CA VAL A 558 -48.05 -1.15 -16.29
C VAL A 558 -49.05 -1.91 -15.41
N ASP A 559 -50.31 -1.47 -15.54
CA ASP A 559 -51.56 -1.86 -14.84
C ASP A 559 -51.72 -1.48 -13.36
#